data_AF-A0A4R6WHC7-F1
#
_entry.id   AF-A0A4R6WHC7-F1
#
_cell.length_a   1.000
_cell.length_b   1.000
_cell.length_c   1.000
_cell.angle_alpha   90.00
_cell.angle_beta   90.00
_cell.angle_gamma   90.00
#
_symmetry.space_group_name_H-M   'P 1'
#
loop_
_entity.id
_entity.type
_entity.pdbx_description
1 polymer ?
#
loop_
_entity_poly.entity_id
_entity_poly.type
_entity_poly.pdbx_seq_one_letter_code
_entity_poly.pdbx_strand_id
1 'polypeptide(L)'
;MGCDIHIYVEYKTRIKDSWNIGDYFIKTENFDSKNGFERIEIHGNRDYSLFTTLAGVRDYSGRVVPVAEPKGLPSDLSAFVKSEAISYDSDGHTHSWLTLKELKQYQSTEPTISYSGLLSKDQQRSLDKYGILPNSWCQGTNQEGYERREWSENNESLIPLIEKLEQRAKELFSSSCERYDSSCESNIRIVFWFDN
;
A
#
# COMPACT_ATOMS: atom_id res chain seq x y z
N MET A 1 -7.17 -16.77 -7.60
CA MET A 1 -6.56 -16.62 -6.26
C MET A 1 -6.22 -15.15 -6.10
N GLY A 2 -6.56 -14.61 -4.95
CA GLY A 2 -6.56 -13.17 -4.71
C GLY A 2 -5.46 -12.84 -3.73
N CYS A 3 -4.58 -11.92 -4.10
CA CYS A 3 -3.51 -11.45 -3.23
C CYS A 3 -4.04 -10.31 -2.36
N ASP A 4 -3.87 -10.39 -1.05
CA ASP A 4 -4.15 -9.29 -0.12
C ASP A 4 -2.83 -8.70 0.41
N ILE A 5 -2.92 -7.51 1.00
CA ILE A 5 -1.77 -6.81 1.60
C ILE A 5 -2.00 -6.64 3.09
N HIS A 6 -0.96 -6.87 3.87
CA HIS A 6 -0.96 -6.66 5.32
C HIS A 6 -0.05 -5.49 5.63
N ILE A 7 -0.62 -4.32 5.95
CA ILE A 7 0.13 -3.10 6.25
C ILE A 7 0.06 -2.79 7.74
N TYR A 8 1.20 -2.68 8.41
CA TYR A 8 1.34 -2.30 9.80
C TYR A 8 2.00 -0.92 9.91
N VAL A 9 1.53 -0.08 10.82
CA VAL A 9 2.17 1.20 11.11
C VAL A 9 3.13 1.05 12.28
N GLU A 10 4.35 1.56 12.11
CA GLU A 10 5.31 1.72 13.21
C GLU A 10 5.74 3.18 13.32
N TYR A 11 5.99 3.64 14.55
CA TYR A 11 6.50 4.97 14.80
C TYR A 11 7.57 4.99 15.87
N LYS A 12 8.39 6.03 15.85
CA LYS A 12 9.52 6.25 16.75
C LYS A 12 9.45 7.66 17.30
N THR A 13 9.46 7.83 18.62
CA THR A 13 9.51 9.16 19.24
C THR A 13 10.95 9.66 19.30
N ARG A 14 11.15 10.97 19.49
CA ARG A 14 12.50 11.54 19.66
C ARG A 14 13.14 11.11 20.97
N ILE A 15 12.33 10.74 21.96
CA ILE A 15 12.78 10.36 23.30
C ILE A 15 13.27 8.90 23.32
N LYS A 16 12.61 8.02 22.57
CA LYS A 16 12.88 6.57 22.61
C LYS A 16 13.32 6.08 21.24
N ASP A 17 14.56 5.61 21.17
CA ASP A 17 15.19 5.12 19.95
C ASP A 17 14.72 3.69 19.53
N SER A 18 13.41 3.42 19.60
CA SER A 18 12.83 2.12 19.23
C SER A 18 11.49 2.28 18.53
N TRP A 19 11.24 1.48 17.50
CA TRP A 19 9.94 1.44 16.84
C TRP A 19 8.87 0.81 17.74
N ASN A 20 7.72 1.47 17.81
CA ASN A 20 6.54 1.01 18.53
C ASN A 20 5.39 0.83 17.53
N ILE A 21 4.47 -0.08 17.86
CA ILE A 21 3.25 -0.27 17.07
C ILE A 21 2.43 1.02 17.06
N GLY A 22 2.11 1.49 15.87
CA GLY A 22 1.29 2.66 15.61
C GLY A 22 -0.12 2.32 15.14
N ASP A 23 -0.46 1.03 15.02
CA ASP A 23 -1.81 0.57 14.68
C ASP A 23 -2.82 0.79 15.82
N TYR A 24 -4.08 0.95 15.43
CA TYR A 24 -5.19 1.04 16.38
C TYR A 24 -5.85 -0.31 16.53
N PHE A 25 -6.42 -0.52 17.71
CA PHE A 25 -7.06 -1.77 18.08
C PHE A 25 -8.44 -1.48 18.65
N ILE A 26 -9.44 -2.24 18.21
CA ILE A 26 -10.79 -2.19 18.76
C ILE A 26 -11.03 -3.43 19.60
N LYS A 27 -11.69 -3.27 20.74
CA LYS A 27 -12.12 -4.41 21.55
C LYS A 27 -13.21 -5.17 20.79
N THR A 28 -13.10 -6.49 20.73
CA THR A 28 -14.04 -7.35 20.04
C THR A 28 -14.34 -8.60 20.88
N GLU A 29 -15.51 -9.20 20.65
CA GLU A 29 -15.89 -10.50 21.21
C GLU A 29 -15.55 -11.66 20.26
N ASN A 30 -14.93 -11.36 19.11
CA ASN A 30 -14.51 -12.37 18.15
C ASN A 30 -13.48 -13.32 18.79
N PHE A 31 -13.78 -14.62 18.78
CA PHE A 31 -12.93 -15.68 19.34
C PHE A 31 -11.59 -15.80 18.62
N ASP A 32 -11.51 -15.39 17.36
CA ASP A 32 -10.27 -15.42 16.57
C ASP A 32 -9.36 -14.21 16.84
N SER A 33 -9.85 -13.22 17.60
CA SER A 33 -9.08 -12.01 17.92
C SER A 33 -7.99 -12.28 18.96
N LYS A 34 -6.81 -11.67 18.77
CA LYS A 34 -5.72 -11.79 19.74
C LYS A 34 -6.06 -10.99 20.99
N ASN A 35 -6.27 -11.70 22.11
CA ASN A 35 -6.58 -11.13 23.42
C ASN A 35 -7.88 -10.28 23.46
N GLY A 36 -8.86 -10.55 22.60
CA GLY A 36 -10.11 -9.78 22.55
C GLY A 36 -9.98 -8.42 21.84
N PHE A 37 -8.93 -8.23 21.03
CA PHE A 37 -8.71 -7.03 20.24
C PHE A 37 -8.48 -7.36 18.78
N GLU A 38 -9.10 -6.57 17.91
CA GLU A 38 -8.93 -6.62 16.46
C GLU A 38 -8.18 -5.39 15.99
N ARG A 39 -7.22 -5.59 15.08
CA ARG A 39 -6.40 -4.53 14.52
C ARG A 39 -7.20 -3.77 13.46
N ILE A 40 -7.18 -2.45 13.55
CA ILE A 40 -7.76 -1.57 12.52
C ILE A 40 -6.67 -1.29 11.49
N GLU A 41 -6.76 -1.97 10.35
CA GLU A 41 -5.82 -1.79 9.26
C GLU A 41 -5.89 -0.36 8.69
N ILE A 42 -4.71 0.22 8.45
CA ILE A 42 -4.65 1.54 7.82
C ILE A 42 -5.18 1.49 6.38
N HIS A 43 -5.02 0.36 5.70
CA HIS A 43 -5.53 0.10 4.36
C HIS A 43 -5.94 -1.37 4.27
N GLY A 44 -7.25 -1.65 4.34
CA GLY A 44 -7.79 -3.02 4.34
C GLY A 44 -8.56 -3.40 3.08
N ASN A 45 -8.38 -2.65 2.00
CA ASN A 45 -9.01 -2.97 0.71
C ASN A 45 -7.96 -3.49 -0.27
N ARG A 46 -8.39 -4.34 -1.18
CA ARG A 46 -7.53 -4.84 -2.26
C ARG A 46 -7.36 -3.79 -3.34
N ASP A 47 -6.13 -3.31 -3.52
CA ASP A 47 -5.77 -2.31 -4.52
C ASP A 47 -4.47 -2.71 -5.23
N TYR A 48 -4.60 -3.35 -6.39
CA TYR A 48 -3.42 -3.83 -7.12
C TYR A 48 -2.55 -2.71 -7.67
N SER A 49 -3.09 -1.50 -7.89
CA SER A 49 -2.30 -0.34 -8.28
C SER A 49 -1.43 0.10 -7.11
N LEU A 50 -1.95 0.09 -5.88
CA LEU A 50 -1.17 0.31 -4.67
C LEU A 50 -0.06 -0.75 -4.52
N PHE A 51 -0.38 -2.03 -4.74
CA PHE A 51 0.57 -3.14 -4.54
C PHE A 51 1.75 -3.04 -5.51
N THR A 52 1.42 -2.77 -6.77
CA THR A 52 2.37 -2.53 -7.85
C THR A 52 3.25 -1.32 -7.53
N THR A 53 2.65 -0.24 -7.02
CA THR A 53 3.38 0.98 -6.68
C THR A 53 4.30 0.80 -5.49
N LEU A 54 3.88 0.06 -4.47
CA LEU A 54 4.69 -0.13 -3.26
C LEU A 54 5.92 -1.01 -3.50
N ALA A 55 5.77 -2.10 -4.26
CA ALA A 55 6.78 -3.17 -4.32
C ALA A 55 6.86 -3.91 -5.67
N GLY A 56 6.23 -3.41 -6.73
CA GLY A 56 6.23 -4.04 -8.06
C GLY A 56 5.40 -5.32 -8.14
N VAL A 57 4.62 -5.61 -7.10
CA VAL A 57 3.80 -6.83 -7.02
C VAL A 57 2.59 -6.69 -7.94
N ARG A 58 2.38 -7.69 -8.79
CA ARG A 58 1.30 -7.72 -9.81
C ARG A 58 1.44 -6.67 -10.92
N ASP A 59 2.65 -6.18 -11.18
CA ASP A 59 2.91 -5.40 -12.39
C ASP A 59 2.93 -6.32 -13.62
N TYR A 60 1.81 -6.37 -14.34
CA TYR A 60 1.71 -7.10 -15.61
C TYR A 60 2.29 -6.32 -16.81
N SER A 61 2.56 -5.02 -16.63
CA SER A 61 3.15 -4.19 -17.68
C SER A 61 4.68 -4.30 -17.70
N GLY A 62 5.29 -4.57 -16.54
CA GLY A 62 6.75 -4.54 -16.35
C GLY A 62 7.36 -3.15 -16.51
N ARG A 63 6.54 -2.10 -16.43
CA ARG A 63 6.93 -0.71 -16.67
C ARG A 63 6.82 0.16 -15.42
N VAL A 64 6.20 -0.34 -14.35
CA VAL A 64 6.03 0.45 -13.13
C VAL A 64 7.32 0.39 -12.33
N VAL A 65 7.83 1.57 -11.98
CA VAL A 65 8.94 1.70 -11.03
C VAL A 65 8.33 1.81 -9.63
N PRO A 66 8.51 0.83 -8.74
CA PRO A 66 7.96 0.92 -7.39
C PRO A 66 8.67 1.99 -6.55
N VAL A 67 8.06 2.39 -5.42
CA VAL A 67 8.67 3.32 -4.46
C VAL A 67 10.06 2.85 -4.05
N ALA A 68 10.20 1.54 -3.79
CA ALA A 68 11.47 0.87 -3.61
C ALA A 68 11.33 -0.61 -3.98
N GLU A 69 12.44 -1.23 -4.36
CA GLU A 69 12.54 -2.69 -4.35
C GLU A 69 12.29 -3.23 -2.93
N PRO A 70 11.70 -4.44 -2.79
CA PRO A 70 11.41 -5.04 -1.50
C PRO A 70 12.66 -5.10 -0.60
N LYS A 71 12.60 -4.43 0.55
CA LYS A 71 13.74 -4.29 1.47
C LYS A 71 13.88 -5.47 2.44
N GLY A 72 12.94 -6.41 2.42
CA GLY A 72 12.77 -7.39 3.49
C GLY A 72 12.18 -6.77 4.76
N LEU A 73 12.12 -7.56 5.82
CA LEU A 73 11.75 -7.07 7.14
C LEU A 73 12.89 -6.24 7.75
N PRO A 74 12.62 -5.09 8.38
CA PRO A 74 13.64 -4.34 9.08
C PRO A 74 14.11 -5.11 10.33
N SER A 75 15.38 -4.96 10.72
CA SER A 75 15.94 -5.66 11.88
C SER A 75 15.44 -5.12 13.23
N ASP A 76 14.86 -3.91 13.22
CA ASP A 76 14.45 -3.13 14.40
C ASP A 76 12.92 -3.06 14.56
N LEU A 77 12.19 -4.09 14.11
CA LEU A 77 10.74 -4.19 14.26
C LEU A 77 10.29 -4.05 15.71
N SER A 78 9.11 -3.46 15.90
CA SER A 78 8.35 -3.58 17.13
C SER A 78 7.98 -5.05 17.38
N ALA A 79 7.86 -5.42 18.67
CA ALA A 79 7.59 -6.80 19.06
C ALA A 79 6.30 -7.35 18.44
N PHE A 80 5.27 -6.50 18.30
CA PHE A 80 3.99 -6.89 17.70
C PHE A 80 4.16 -7.26 16.23
N VAL A 81 4.70 -6.35 15.40
CA VAL A 81 4.88 -6.60 13.96
C VAL A 81 5.82 -7.77 13.70
N LYS A 82 6.86 -7.94 14.54
CA LYS A 82 7.73 -9.13 14.47
C LYS A 82 6.94 -10.43 14.70
N SER A 83 6.04 -10.46 15.67
CA SER A 83 5.21 -11.64 15.94
C SER A 83 4.23 -11.94 14.81
N GLU A 84 3.68 -10.89 14.20
CA GLU A 84 2.78 -11.00 13.05
C GLU A 84 3.51 -11.57 11.83
N ALA A 85 4.66 -11.00 11.49
CA ALA A 85 5.49 -11.48 10.38
C ALA A 85 5.90 -12.96 10.55
N ILE A 86 6.20 -13.39 11.79
CA ILE A 86 6.48 -14.81 12.08
C ILE A 86 5.23 -15.67 11.88
N SER A 87 4.04 -15.18 12.26
CA SER A 87 2.80 -15.97 12.15
C SER A 87 2.34 -16.20 10.71
N TYR A 88 2.70 -15.31 9.78
CA TYR A 88 2.46 -15.49 8.34
C TYR A 88 3.46 -16.46 7.69
N ASP A 89 4.56 -16.83 8.36
CA ASP A 89 5.59 -17.80 7.95
C ASP A 89 5.81 -17.87 6.42
N SER A 90 5.39 -18.96 5.76
CA SER A 90 5.54 -19.17 4.32
C SER A 90 4.45 -18.52 3.45
N ASP A 91 3.35 -18.09 4.04
CA ASP A 91 2.21 -17.49 3.34
C ASP A 91 2.48 -16.01 3.04
N GLY A 92 3.22 -15.33 3.93
CA GLY A 92 3.67 -13.96 3.75
C GLY A 92 4.84 -13.85 2.77
N HIS A 93 4.72 -12.99 1.76
CA HIS A 93 5.78 -12.74 0.78
C HIS A 93 6.00 -11.25 0.48
N THR A 94 7.13 -10.95 -0.17
CA THR A 94 7.53 -9.60 -0.57
C THR A 94 7.51 -8.59 0.60
N HIS A 95 8.09 -9.01 1.72
CA HIS A 95 8.25 -8.17 2.90
C HIS A 95 9.04 -6.90 2.56
N SER A 96 8.54 -5.74 3.01
CA SER A 96 9.20 -4.46 2.84
C SER A 96 8.72 -3.44 3.86
N TRP A 97 9.31 -2.25 3.82
CA TRP A 97 8.94 -1.12 4.66
C TRP A 97 9.29 0.20 3.97
N LEU A 98 8.46 1.21 4.22
CA LEU A 98 8.60 2.55 3.64
C LEU A 98 8.20 3.60 4.67
N THR A 99 9.00 4.64 4.81
CA THR A 99 8.67 5.79 5.65
C THR A 99 7.65 6.69 4.96
N LEU A 100 6.90 7.47 5.74
CA LEU A 100 5.99 8.48 5.18
C LEU A 100 6.74 9.46 4.26
N LYS A 101 7.98 9.82 4.61
CA LYS A 101 8.85 10.65 3.77
C LYS A 101 9.11 10.03 2.40
N GLU A 102 9.44 8.73 2.33
CA GLU A 102 9.68 8.03 1.06
C GLU A 102 8.43 7.99 0.18
N LEU A 103 7.26 7.72 0.78
CA LEU A 103 5.98 7.69 0.07
C LEU A 103 5.64 9.07 -0.52
N LYS A 104 5.78 10.14 0.27
CA LYS A 104 5.54 11.51 -0.20
C LYS A 104 6.53 11.95 -1.26
N GLN A 105 7.81 11.60 -1.10
CA GLN A 105 8.84 11.90 -2.08
C GLN A 105 8.53 11.23 -3.41
N TYR A 106 8.16 9.94 -3.41
CA TYR A 106 7.76 9.25 -4.62
C TYR A 106 6.50 9.88 -5.24
N GLN A 107 5.45 10.16 -4.46
CA GLN A 107 4.24 10.79 -4.99
C GLN A 107 4.50 12.18 -5.60
N SER A 108 5.47 12.93 -5.05
CA SER A 108 5.84 14.26 -5.54
C SER A 108 6.54 14.25 -6.91
N THR A 109 6.98 13.08 -7.40
CA THR A 109 7.53 12.96 -8.77
C THR A 109 6.46 12.80 -9.83
N GLU A 110 5.17 12.93 -9.46
CA GLU A 110 4.02 12.70 -10.34
C GLU A 110 4.12 11.36 -11.09
N PRO A 111 4.24 10.24 -10.35
CA PRO A 111 4.44 8.93 -10.97
C PRO A 111 3.27 8.60 -11.89
N THR A 112 3.52 7.81 -12.93
CA THR A 112 2.49 7.30 -13.82
C THR A 112 2.37 5.79 -13.67
N ILE A 113 1.16 5.26 -13.83
CA ILE A 113 0.91 3.82 -13.89
C ILE A 113 0.41 3.44 -15.27
N SER A 114 0.96 2.36 -15.81
CA SER A 114 0.59 1.83 -17.13
C SER A 114 -0.30 0.60 -16.98
N TYR A 115 -1.34 0.54 -17.80
CA TYR A 115 -2.25 -0.60 -17.87
C TYR A 115 -2.24 -1.21 -19.27
N SER A 116 -2.56 -2.50 -19.32
CA SER A 116 -2.83 -3.23 -20.55
C SER A 116 -4.04 -4.11 -20.33
N GLY A 117 -5.01 -4.05 -21.24
CA GLY A 117 -6.25 -4.79 -21.09
C GLY A 117 -7.06 -4.85 -22.38
N LEU A 118 -7.99 -5.80 -22.42
CA LEU A 118 -8.99 -5.91 -23.46
C LEU A 118 -10.13 -4.92 -23.15
N LEU A 119 -10.43 -4.06 -24.12
CA LEU A 119 -11.47 -3.03 -24.05
C LEU A 119 -12.60 -3.34 -25.03
N SER A 120 -13.82 -2.94 -24.72
CA SER A 120 -14.93 -2.98 -25.70
C SER A 120 -14.72 -1.98 -26.84
N LYS A 121 -15.39 -2.15 -27.98
CA LYS A 121 -15.29 -1.22 -29.12
C LYS A 121 -15.57 0.24 -28.74
N ASP A 122 -16.53 0.47 -27.84
CA ASP A 122 -16.89 1.82 -27.40
C ASP A 122 -15.79 2.45 -26.52
N GLN A 123 -15.18 1.67 -25.63
CA GLN A 123 -14.05 2.11 -24.82
C GLN A 123 -12.80 2.35 -25.67
N GLN A 124 -12.52 1.47 -26.65
CA GLN A 124 -11.45 1.69 -27.64
C GLN A 124 -11.63 3.02 -28.35
N ARG A 125 -12.83 3.26 -28.90
CA ARG A 125 -13.15 4.53 -29.58
C ARG A 125 -13.01 5.73 -28.63
N SER A 126 -13.42 5.57 -27.38
CA SER A 126 -13.36 6.64 -26.37
C SER A 126 -11.91 7.00 -26.03
N LEU A 127 -11.06 6.00 -25.85
CA LEU A 127 -9.62 6.16 -25.65
C LEU A 127 -8.95 6.76 -26.89
N ASP A 128 -9.11 6.11 -28.04
CA ASP A 128 -8.38 6.43 -29.28
C ASP A 128 -8.76 7.82 -29.84
N LYS A 129 -10.03 8.23 -29.71
CA LYS A 129 -10.54 9.48 -30.31
C LYS A 129 -10.64 10.65 -29.33
N TYR A 130 -10.98 10.38 -28.07
CA TYR A 130 -11.28 11.43 -27.09
C TYR A 130 -10.29 11.43 -25.91
N GLY A 131 -9.37 10.47 -25.84
CA GLY A 131 -8.45 10.34 -24.70
C GLY A 131 -9.15 9.98 -23.39
N ILE A 132 -10.38 9.47 -23.44
CA ILE A 132 -11.15 9.10 -22.24
C ILE A 132 -10.63 7.76 -21.75
N LEU A 133 -10.05 7.75 -20.55
CA LEU A 133 -9.46 6.57 -19.95
C LEU A 133 -10.53 5.51 -19.62
N PRO A 134 -10.26 4.22 -19.84
CA PRO A 134 -11.18 3.14 -19.49
C PRO A 134 -11.37 3.04 -17.97
N ASN A 135 -12.60 2.81 -17.54
CA ASN A 135 -12.94 2.55 -16.13
C ASN A 135 -13.14 1.05 -15.82
N SER A 136 -13.02 0.19 -16.82
CA SER A 136 -13.15 -1.26 -16.69
C SER A 136 -12.50 -1.96 -17.89
N TRP A 137 -11.83 -3.08 -17.65
CA TRP A 137 -11.17 -3.89 -18.66
C TRP A 137 -10.98 -5.32 -18.15
N CYS A 138 -10.63 -6.25 -19.03
CA CYS A 138 -10.29 -7.62 -18.64
C CYS A 138 -8.96 -8.06 -19.26
N GLN A 139 -8.34 -9.10 -18.69
CA GLN A 139 -7.12 -9.69 -19.27
C GLN A 139 -7.41 -10.75 -20.34
N GLY A 140 -8.63 -11.29 -20.38
CA GLY A 140 -9.06 -12.31 -21.33
C GLY A 140 -10.58 -12.35 -21.46
N THR A 141 -11.08 -12.51 -22.68
CA THR A 141 -12.50 -12.76 -22.98
C THR A 141 -12.62 -13.47 -24.33
N ASN A 142 -13.68 -14.26 -24.49
CA ASN A 142 -14.05 -14.89 -25.77
C ASN A 142 -15.08 -14.05 -26.54
N GLN A 143 -15.47 -12.89 -26.01
CA GLN A 143 -16.44 -12.01 -26.64
C GLN A 143 -15.80 -11.27 -27.82
N GLU A 144 -16.46 -11.32 -28.98
CA GLU A 144 -16.00 -10.62 -30.17
C GLU A 144 -15.95 -9.10 -29.98
N GLY A 145 -15.00 -8.44 -30.64
CA GLY A 145 -14.87 -6.99 -30.64
C GLY A 145 -14.09 -6.39 -29.48
N TYR A 146 -13.56 -7.23 -28.58
CA TYR A 146 -12.60 -6.80 -27.58
C TYR A 146 -11.19 -6.80 -28.18
N GLU A 147 -10.50 -5.68 -28.04
CA GLU A 147 -9.11 -5.54 -28.48
C GLU A 147 -8.23 -5.07 -27.35
N ARG A 148 -6.96 -5.52 -27.37
CA ARG A 148 -5.98 -5.11 -26.37
C ARG A 148 -5.57 -3.67 -26.65
N ARG A 149 -5.56 -2.86 -25.61
CA ARG A 149 -5.04 -1.49 -25.59
C ARG A 149 -4.15 -1.30 -24.38
N GLU A 150 -3.26 -0.33 -24.50
CA GLU A 150 -2.41 0.14 -23.42
C GLU A 150 -2.72 1.61 -23.18
N TRP A 151 -2.72 2.03 -21.93
CA TRP A 151 -2.89 3.42 -21.54
C TRP A 151 -2.08 3.70 -20.28
N SER A 152 -1.92 4.96 -19.94
CA SER A 152 -1.26 5.38 -18.71
C SER A 152 -1.97 6.57 -18.11
N GLU A 153 -1.93 6.66 -16.79
CA GLU A 153 -2.53 7.74 -16.03
C GLU A 153 -1.63 8.12 -14.86
N ASN A 154 -1.93 9.25 -14.23
CA ASN A 154 -1.25 9.66 -13.00
C ASN A 154 -1.51 8.62 -11.91
N ASN A 155 -0.43 8.15 -11.28
CA ASN A 155 -0.49 7.18 -10.22
C ASN A 155 -0.80 7.87 -8.90
N GLU A 156 -2.07 7.85 -8.54
CA GLU A 156 -2.60 8.43 -7.30
C GLU A 156 -2.86 7.34 -6.24
N SER A 157 -2.45 6.09 -6.49
CA SER A 157 -2.76 4.95 -5.61
C SER A 157 -2.21 5.08 -4.19
N LEU A 158 -1.13 5.83 -3.99
CA LEU A 158 -0.56 6.09 -2.66
C LEU A 158 -1.28 7.18 -1.89
N ILE A 159 -2.01 8.08 -2.56
CA ILE A 159 -2.60 9.28 -1.91
C ILE A 159 -3.45 8.88 -0.69
N PRO A 160 -4.41 7.93 -0.80
CA PRO A 160 -5.23 7.56 0.36
C PRO A 160 -4.42 6.96 1.51
N LEU A 161 -3.34 6.22 1.21
CA LEU A 161 -2.46 5.66 2.24
C LEU A 161 -1.61 6.74 2.91
N ILE A 162 -1.07 7.67 2.12
CA ILE A 162 -0.30 8.82 2.60
C ILE A 162 -1.16 9.66 3.54
N GLU A 163 -2.37 10.06 3.13
CA GLU A 163 -3.26 10.88 3.95
C GLU A 163 -3.61 10.22 5.29
N LYS A 164 -3.92 8.92 5.27
CA LYS A 164 -4.20 8.16 6.50
C LYS A 164 -2.96 8.05 7.39
N LEU A 165 -1.77 7.86 6.80
CA LEU A 165 -0.52 7.75 7.56
C LEU A 165 -0.10 9.10 8.15
N GLU A 166 -0.31 10.20 7.42
CA GLU A 166 -0.13 11.56 7.93
C GLU A 166 -1.08 11.86 9.09
N GLN A 167 -2.35 11.47 8.98
CA GLN A 167 -3.31 11.63 10.05
C GLN A 167 -2.89 10.82 11.29
N ARG A 168 -2.51 9.55 11.09
CA ARG A 168 -1.98 8.70 12.16
C ARG A 168 -0.74 9.29 12.81
N ALA A 169 0.18 9.85 12.03
CA ALA A 169 1.36 10.53 12.55
C ALA A 169 0.97 11.69 13.47
N LYS A 170 0.08 12.58 13.03
CA LYS A 170 -0.40 13.71 13.85
C LYS A 170 -0.94 13.24 15.20
N GLU A 171 -1.71 12.15 15.23
CA GLU A 171 -2.29 11.59 16.46
C GLU A 171 -1.24 10.98 17.39
N LEU A 172 -0.31 10.18 16.86
CA LEU A 172 0.75 9.52 17.63
C LEU A 172 1.78 10.50 18.19
N PHE A 173 2.17 11.51 17.41
CA PHE A 173 3.13 12.51 17.87
C PHE A 173 2.49 13.50 18.86
N SER A 174 1.24 13.92 18.62
CA SER A 174 0.53 14.80 19.57
C SER A 174 0.34 14.15 20.94
N SER A 175 0.02 12.85 20.97
CA SER A 175 -0.17 12.10 22.23
C SER A 175 1.13 11.84 23.00
N SER A 176 2.30 11.94 22.34
CA SER A 176 3.62 11.81 22.96
C SER A 176 4.24 13.15 23.40
N CYS A 177 3.43 14.22 23.49
CA CYS A 177 3.87 15.59 23.77
C CYS A 177 4.86 16.16 22.73
N GLU A 178 4.94 15.56 21.55
CA GLU A 178 5.75 16.04 20.43
C GLU A 178 4.88 16.82 19.44
N ARG A 179 5.38 17.95 18.92
CA ARG A 179 4.70 18.64 17.82
C ARG A 179 5.02 17.91 16.53
N TYR A 180 3.99 17.50 15.78
CA TYR A 180 4.18 16.97 14.43
C TYR A 180 4.73 18.05 13.48
N ASP A 181 5.84 17.74 12.82
CA ASP A 181 6.44 18.52 11.74
C ASP A 181 7.02 17.59 10.66
N SER A 182 7.56 18.15 9.58
CA SER A 182 8.13 17.36 8.46
C SER A 182 9.33 16.49 8.85
N SER A 183 10.02 16.80 9.94
CA SER A 183 11.12 15.94 10.43
C SER A 183 10.60 14.65 11.08
N CYS A 184 9.32 14.59 11.47
CA CYS A 184 8.66 13.38 11.96
C CYS A 184 8.33 12.37 10.84
N GLU A 185 8.33 12.77 9.57
CA GLU A 185 7.95 11.89 8.44
C GLU A 185 8.91 10.72 8.23
N SER A 186 10.15 10.82 8.74
CA SER A 186 11.12 9.70 8.75
C SER A 186 10.97 8.79 9.97
N ASN A 187 10.19 9.22 10.96
CA ASN A 187 9.96 8.53 12.24
C ASN A 187 8.61 7.80 12.28
N ILE A 188 7.94 7.69 11.14
CA ILE A 188 6.77 6.84 10.96
C ILE A 188 6.94 6.07 9.66
N ARG A 189 6.67 4.77 9.70
CA ARG A 189 6.78 3.87 8.56
C ARG A 189 5.62 2.92 8.48
N ILE A 190 5.36 2.45 7.28
CA ILE A 190 4.63 1.22 7.06
C ILE A 190 5.62 0.05 6.99
N VAL A 191 5.23 -1.08 7.54
CA VAL A 191 5.83 -2.39 7.31
C VAL A 191 4.77 -3.25 6.68
N PHE A 192 5.07 -3.90 5.55
CA PHE A 192 4.05 -4.64 4.82
C PHE A 192 4.58 -5.89 4.14
N TRP A 193 3.64 -6.81 3.87
CA TRP A 193 3.82 -8.01 3.07
C TRP A 193 2.50 -8.37 2.40
N PHE A 194 2.56 -9.35 1.50
CA PHE A 194 1.42 -9.83 0.73
C PHE A 194 1.18 -11.31 1.03
N ASP A 195 -0.05 -11.78 0.85
CA ASP A 195 -0.37 -13.21 0.80
C ASP A 195 -1.00 -13.60 -0.56
N ASN A 196 -1.23 -14.90 -0.78
CA ASN A 196 -1.63 -15.49 -2.08
C ASN A 196 -3.09 -15.94 -2.15
#